data_AF-A0A0K8TR38-F1
#
_entry.id   AF-A0A0K8TR38-F1
#
_cell.length_a   1.000
_cell.length_b   1.000
_cell.length_c   1.000
_cell.angle_alpha   90.00
_cell.angle_beta   90.00
_cell.angle_gamma   90.00
#
_symmetry.space_group_name_H-M   'P 1'
#
loop_
_entity.id
_entity.type
_entity.pdbx_description
1 polymer ?
#
loop_
_entity_poly.entity_id
_entity_poly.type
_entity_poly.pdbx_seq_one_letter_code
_entity_poly.pdbx_strand_id
1 'polypeptide(L)'
;MSSPHDELCPPPTDDDDLNLPRASINKIIKQLVPTVRVAYESRELIVNCCTEFIHLISSEANEICGQRNKKTISAEHVLEALDRLGFRDYREEAESVLTNCKEVAAKRRRQRTRLENLGIPEEELLRQQQELFAKAREEQAAQEQAQWYNLQASAVQQSAELMHKQMQEDDDDEDDEY
;
A
#
# COMPACT_ATOMS: atom_id res chain seq x y z
N MET A 1 -10.72 47.27 -8.42
CA MET A 1 -10.30 46.18 -9.33
C MET A 1 -9.35 45.32 -8.54
N SER A 2 -9.84 44.20 -8.02
CA SER A 2 -9.04 43.27 -7.22
C SER A 2 -8.33 42.30 -8.16
N SER A 3 -7.03 42.10 -7.95
CA SER A 3 -6.19 41.25 -8.80
C SER A 3 -6.64 39.78 -8.73
N PRO A 4 -6.70 39.06 -9.86
CA PRO A 4 -7.16 37.67 -9.93
C PRO A 4 -6.14 36.63 -9.41
N HIS A 5 -5.16 37.04 -8.59
CA HIS A 5 -4.12 36.15 -8.05
C HIS A 5 -4.28 35.83 -6.55
N ASP A 6 -5.27 36.40 -5.87
CA ASP A 6 -5.52 36.13 -4.43
C ASP A 6 -6.33 34.85 -4.18
N GLU A 7 -6.79 34.14 -5.22
CA GLU A 7 -7.69 32.98 -5.11
C GLU A 7 -7.00 31.61 -4.99
N LEU A 8 -5.67 31.56 -4.78
CA LEU A 8 -4.91 30.30 -4.73
C LEU A 8 -4.44 29.88 -3.33
N CYS A 9 -4.80 30.61 -2.28
CA CYS A 9 -4.59 30.10 -0.92
C CYS A 9 -5.80 29.23 -0.55
N PRO A 10 -5.67 27.90 -0.42
CA PRO A 10 -6.75 27.11 0.16
C PRO A 10 -7.13 27.70 1.52
N PRO A 11 -8.41 27.68 1.91
CA PRO A 11 -8.79 28.07 3.26
C PRO A 11 -7.93 27.29 4.26
N PRO A 12 -7.54 27.88 5.41
CA PRO A 12 -6.85 27.12 6.44
C PRO A 12 -7.72 25.90 6.75
N THR A 13 -7.26 24.73 6.32
CA THR A 13 -7.83 23.47 6.74
C THR A 13 -7.63 23.43 8.24
N ASP A 14 -8.70 23.19 9.01
CA ASP A 14 -8.62 23.10 10.46
C ASP A 14 -7.40 22.25 10.84
N ASP A 15 -6.47 22.81 11.64
CA ASP A 15 -5.24 22.12 12.06
C ASP A 15 -5.53 20.77 12.76
N ASP A 16 -6.79 20.58 13.19
CA ASP A 16 -7.36 19.35 13.73
C ASP A 16 -7.37 18.14 12.77
N ASP A 17 -7.15 18.35 11.46
CA ASP A 17 -7.12 17.25 10.46
C ASP A 17 -5.73 16.63 10.23
N LEU A 18 -4.65 17.24 10.74
CA LEU A 18 -3.26 16.80 10.50
C LEU A 18 -2.58 16.17 11.72
N ASN A 19 -3.34 15.49 12.59
CA ASN A 19 -2.75 14.79 13.72
C ASN A 19 -2.20 13.40 13.37
N LEU A 20 -1.16 12.99 14.10
CA LEU A 20 -0.67 11.61 14.04
C LEU A 20 -1.76 10.63 14.47
N PRO A 21 -1.80 9.41 13.90
CA PRO A 21 -2.82 8.42 14.26
C PRO A 21 -2.82 8.15 15.77
N ARG A 22 -3.98 8.39 16.42
CA ARG A 22 -4.16 8.16 17.87
C ARG A 22 -3.74 6.75 18.30
N ALA A 23 -3.95 5.75 17.45
CA ALA A 23 -3.53 4.38 17.70
C ALA A 23 -2.00 4.25 17.86
N SER A 24 -1.22 4.95 17.02
CA SER A 24 0.24 4.96 17.09
C SER A 24 0.74 5.62 18.37
N ILE A 25 0.19 6.79 18.71
CA ILE A 25 0.52 7.51 19.95
C ILE A 25 0.16 6.67 21.19
N ASN A 26 -1.05 6.07 21.20
CA ASN A 26 -1.48 5.20 22.29
C ASN A 26 -0.60 3.96 22.46
N LYS A 27 -0.06 3.42 21.37
CA LYS A 27 0.90 2.31 21.40
C LYS A 27 2.21 2.74 22.07
N ILE A 28 2.76 3.89 21.70
CA ILE A 28 3.98 4.44 22.31
C ILE A 28 3.78 4.73 23.80
N ILE A 29 2.67 5.38 24.18
CA ILE A 29 2.34 5.65 25.59
C ILE A 29 2.32 4.34 26.40
N LYS A 30 1.66 3.28 25.90
CA LYS A 30 1.61 1.98 26.59
C LYS A 30 2.97 1.29 26.68
N GLN A 31 3.86 1.49 25.71
CA GLN A 31 5.21 0.95 25.75
C GLN A 31 6.08 1.65 26.80
N LEU A 32 5.95 2.96 26.94
CA LEU A 32 6.72 3.76 27.90
C LEU A 32 6.18 3.65 29.34
N VAL A 33 4.85 3.62 29.50
CA VAL A 33 4.20 3.55 30.82
C VAL A 33 3.17 2.40 30.89
N PRO A 34 3.63 1.14 30.92
CA PRO A 34 2.75 -0.03 30.76
C PRO A 34 1.73 -0.24 31.89
N THR A 35 2.04 0.20 33.11
CA THR A 35 1.21 -0.03 34.30
C THR A 35 0.33 1.18 34.67
N VAL A 36 0.51 2.32 33.99
CA VAL A 36 -0.16 3.57 34.35
C VAL A 36 -1.41 3.78 33.52
N ARG A 37 -2.53 4.07 34.19
CA ARG A 37 -3.75 4.51 33.51
C ARG A 37 -3.63 5.99 33.14
N VAL A 38 -3.49 6.27 31.85
CA VAL A 38 -3.47 7.64 31.30
C VAL A 38 -4.88 8.06 30.90
N ALA A 39 -5.32 9.23 31.40
CA ALA A 39 -6.61 9.85 31.11
C ALA A 39 -6.78 10.17 29.62
N TYR A 40 -8.03 10.31 29.16
CA TYR A 40 -8.33 10.60 27.75
C TYR A 40 -7.79 11.97 27.35
N GLU A 41 -8.03 12.98 28.19
CA GLU A 41 -7.62 14.37 27.98
C GLU A 41 -6.10 14.48 27.89
N SER A 42 -5.36 13.71 28.70
CA SER A 42 -3.89 13.65 28.61
C SER A 42 -3.41 13.02 27.30
N ARG A 43 -4.13 12.04 26.76
CA ARG A 43 -3.78 11.43 25.46
C ARG A 43 -4.01 12.41 24.32
N GLU A 44 -5.12 13.13 24.34
CA GLU A 44 -5.40 14.17 23.34
C GLU A 44 -4.38 15.32 23.43
N LEU A 45 -3.99 15.72 24.65
CA LEU A 45 -2.92 16.71 24.82
C LEU A 45 -1.60 16.24 24.22
N ILE A 46 -1.19 14.98 24.44
CA ILE A 46 0.03 14.42 23.85
C ILE A 46 -0.04 14.43 22.32
N VAL A 47 -1.20 14.09 21.74
CA VAL A 47 -1.41 14.15 20.28
C VAL A 47 -1.19 15.57 19.75
N ASN A 48 -1.72 16.58 20.44
CA ASN A 48 -1.52 17.98 20.06
C ASN A 48 -0.05 18.41 20.22
N CYS A 49 0.61 18.01 21.31
CA CYS A 49 2.03 18.27 21.51
C CYS A 49 2.91 17.62 20.42
N CYS A 50 2.52 16.46 19.88
CA CYS A 50 3.26 15.85 18.76
C CYS A 50 3.18 16.73 17.50
N THR A 51 2.01 17.28 17.18
CA THR A 51 1.82 18.20 16.05
C THR A 51 2.62 19.48 16.28
N GLU A 52 2.51 20.09 17.46
CA GLU A 52 3.27 21.29 17.83
C GLU A 52 4.79 21.05 17.76
N PHE A 53 5.28 19.88 18.21
CA PHE A 53 6.68 19.51 18.10
C PHE A 53 7.17 19.48 16.65
N ILE A 54 6.37 18.92 15.73
CA ILE A 54 6.70 18.92 14.30
C ILE A 54 6.80 20.35 13.78
N HIS A 55 5.86 21.23 14.14
CA HIS A 55 5.89 22.64 13.74
C HIS A 55 7.08 23.39 14.32
N LEU A 56 7.43 23.16 15.58
CA LEU A 56 8.57 23.77 16.25
C LEU A 56 9.88 23.43 15.53
N ILE A 57 10.14 22.12 15.33
CA ILE A 57 11.35 21.66 14.63
C ILE A 57 11.37 22.17 13.18
N SER A 58 10.23 22.12 12.49
CA SER A 58 10.15 22.55 11.08
C SER A 58 10.40 24.04 10.91
N SER A 59 9.89 24.86 11.83
CA SER A 59 10.09 26.32 11.82
C SER A 59 11.56 26.66 12.04
N GLU A 60 12.20 26.10 13.07
CA GLU A 60 13.62 26.33 13.34
C GLU A 60 14.50 25.83 12.19
N ALA A 61 14.22 24.64 11.65
CA ALA A 61 14.96 24.10 10.51
C ALA A 61 14.80 24.97 9.24
N ASN A 62 13.63 25.58 9.04
CA ASN A 62 13.38 26.51 7.95
C ASN A 62 14.18 27.82 8.13
N GLU A 63 14.25 28.36 9.35
CA GLU A 63 15.08 29.53 9.65
C GLU A 63 16.56 29.25 9.39
N ILE A 64 17.08 28.10 9.85
CA ILE A 64 18.46 27.67 9.57
C ILE A 64 18.70 27.52 8.07
N CYS A 65 17.74 26.95 7.35
CA CYS A 65 17.80 26.82 5.89
C CYS A 65 17.94 28.19 5.20
N GLY A 66 17.12 29.15 5.62
CA GLY A 66 17.17 30.54 5.15
C GLY A 66 18.49 31.24 5.48
N GLN A 67 18.99 31.08 6.71
CA GLN A 67 20.29 31.62 7.14
C GLN A 67 21.46 31.05 6.32
N ARG A 68 21.36 29.80 5.85
CA ARG A 68 22.34 29.16 4.97
C ARG A 68 22.12 29.46 3.49
N ASN A 69 21.19 30.37 3.15
CA ASN A 69 20.83 30.76 1.80
C ASN A 69 20.44 29.58 0.89
N LYS A 70 19.78 28.56 1.48
CA LYS A 70 19.25 27.39 0.77
C LYS A 70 17.73 27.49 0.67
N LYS A 71 17.16 26.93 -0.41
CA LYS A 71 15.71 26.89 -0.66
C LYS A 71 15.03 25.58 -0.29
N THR A 72 15.81 24.59 0.16
CA THR A 72 15.32 23.25 0.49
C THR A 72 15.87 22.84 1.83
N ILE A 73 14.98 22.52 2.76
CA ILE A 73 15.35 22.02 4.07
C ILE A 73 16.01 20.66 3.89
N SER A 74 17.23 20.53 4.42
CA SER A 74 18.02 19.31 4.39
C SER A 74 18.14 18.71 5.79
N ALA A 75 18.54 17.45 5.89
CA ALA A 75 18.70 16.78 7.18
C ALA A 75 19.66 17.54 8.13
N GLU A 76 20.69 18.19 7.59
CA GLU A 76 21.62 19.01 8.39
C GLU A 76 20.92 20.18 9.09
N HIS A 77 19.90 20.77 8.47
CA HIS A 77 19.15 21.87 9.09
C HIS A 77 18.29 21.37 10.25
N VAL A 78 17.72 20.18 10.12
CA VAL A 78 16.92 19.53 11.18
C VAL A 78 17.83 19.11 12.34
N LEU A 79 19.00 18.53 12.06
CA LEU A 79 19.96 18.16 13.10
C LEU A 79 20.46 19.38 13.89
N GLU A 80 20.71 20.50 13.21
CA GLU A 80 21.08 21.74 13.91
C GLU A 80 19.90 22.40 14.65
N ALA A 81 18.67 22.28 14.13
CA ALA A 81 17.48 22.72 14.85
C ALA A 81 17.34 21.99 16.20
N LEU A 82 17.59 20.67 16.23
CA LEU A 82 17.61 19.90 17.48
C LEU A 82 18.66 20.46 18.46
N ASP A 83 19.86 20.81 18.00
CA ASP A 83 20.88 21.41 18.88
C ASP A 83 20.46 22.78 19.42
N ARG A 84 19.88 23.64 18.57
CA ARG A 84 19.49 25.01 18.95
C ARG A 84 18.33 25.04 19.93
N LEU A 85 17.37 24.13 19.77
CA LEU A 85 16.21 23.99 20.63
C LEU A 85 16.50 23.20 21.92
N GLY A 86 17.72 22.68 22.09
CA GLY A 86 18.14 21.98 23.31
C GLY A 86 17.85 20.48 23.32
N PHE A 87 17.44 19.88 22.19
CA PHE A 87 17.18 18.44 22.03
C PHE A 87 18.42 17.65 21.60
N ARG A 88 19.58 17.95 22.19
CA ARG A 88 20.87 17.34 21.80
C ARG A 88 20.86 15.82 21.92
N ASP A 89 20.15 15.29 22.91
CA ASP A 89 20.05 13.85 23.16
C ASP A 89 19.33 13.10 22.03
N TYR A 90 18.53 13.79 21.20
CA TYR A 90 17.85 13.17 20.06
C TYR A 90 18.71 13.12 18.80
N ARG A 91 19.83 13.85 18.79
CA ARG A 91 20.67 14.01 17.60
C ARG A 91 21.28 12.69 17.15
N GLU A 92 21.80 11.90 18.08
CA GLU A 92 22.46 10.63 17.78
C GLU A 92 21.49 9.65 17.10
N GLU A 93 20.28 9.51 17.65
CA GLU A 93 19.23 8.68 17.05
C GLU A 93 18.82 9.22 15.66
N ALA A 94 18.67 10.54 15.51
CA ALA A 94 18.34 11.15 14.22
C ALA A 94 19.42 10.92 13.15
N GLU A 95 20.71 10.97 13.51
CA GLU A 95 21.83 10.68 12.61
C GLU A 95 21.87 9.20 12.20
N SER A 96 21.54 8.29 13.11
CA SER A 96 21.39 6.87 12.81
C SER A 96 20.27 6.63 11.80
N VAL A 97 19.09 7.23 12.02
CA VAL A 97 17.96 7.16 11.07
C VAL A 97 18.33 7.75 9.71
N LEU A 98 19.04 8.89 9.68
CA LEU A 98 19.52 9.50 8.43
C LEU A 98 20.44 8.55 7.65
N THR A 99 21.33 7.84 8.33
CA THR A 99 22.23 6.86 7.73
C THR A 99 21.44 5.73 7.08
N ASN A 100 20.48 5.14 7.80
CA ASN A 100 19.59 4.11 7.27
C ASN A 100 18.81 4.61 6.04
N CYS A 101 18.24 5.81 6.10
CA CYS A 101 17.52 6.43 4.97
C CYS A 101 18.41 6.57 3.73
N LYS A 102 19.68 6.95 3.89
CA LYS A 102 20.65 7.03 2.78
C LYS A 102 20.93 5.66 2.18
N GLU A 103 21.08 4.62 3.00
CA GLU A 103 21.29 3.25 2.54
C GLU A 103 20.10 2.71 1.75
N VAL A 104 18.88 2.91 2.26
CA VAL A 104 17.64 2.53 1.59
C VAL A 104 17.50 3.24 0.24
N ALA A 105 17.76 4.55 0.21
CA ALA A 105 17.74 5.34 -1.02
C ALA A 105 18.79 4.86 -2.03
N ALA A 106 19.99 4.51 -1.58
CA ALA A 106 21.05 3.97 -2.42
C ALA A 106 20.69 2.59 -2.98
N LYS A 107 20.12 1.70 -2.17
CA LYS A 107 19.64 0.38 -2.60
C LYS A 107 18.55 0.51 -3.66
N ARG A 108 17.57 1.38 -3.45
CA ARG A 108 16.50 1.67 -4.43
C ARG A 108 17.07 2.20 -5.73
N ARG A 109 18.05 3.11 -5.68
CA ARG A 109 18.73 3.63 -6.88
C ARG A 109 19.42 2.51 -7.66
N ARG A 110 20.18 1.65 -6.98
CA ARG A 110 20.85 0.48 -7.61
C ARG A 110 19.85 -0.47 -8.27
N GLN A 111 18.74 -0.75 -7.60
CA GLN A 111 17.66 -1.59 -8.17
C GLN A 111 17.07 -0.96 -9.43
N ARG A 112 16.80 0.35 -9.42
CA ARG A 112 16.30 1.06 -10.60
C ARG A 112 17.29 1.03 -11.76
N THR A 113 18.56 1.33 -11.49
CA THR A 113 19.61 1.28 -12.52
C THR A 113 19.80 -0.12 -13.08
N ARG A 114 19.65 -1.18 -12.26
CA ARG A 114 19.70 -2.56 -12.73
C ARG A 114 18.52 -2.90 -13.64
N LEU A 115 17.33 -2.39 -13.34
CA LEU A 115 16.14 -2.56 -14.17
C LEU A 115 16.25 -1.80 -15.50
N GLU A 116 16.83 -0.60 -15.49
CA GLU A 116 17.09 0.20 -16.69
C GLU A 116 18.18 -0.45 -17.58
N ASN A 117 19.15 -1.15 -16.97
CA ASN A 117 20.29 -1.76 -17.66
C ASN A 117 20.23 -3.30 -17.68
N LEU A 118 19.04 -3.89 -17.89
CA LEU A 118 18.88 -5.35 -17.93
C LEU A 118 19.66 -6.05 -19.06
N GLY A 119 20.12 -5.29 -20.07
CA GLY A 119 20.86 -5.82 -21.22
C GLY A 119 20.01 -6.64 -22.20
N ILE A 120 18.73 -6.87 -21.87
CA ILE A 120 17.73 -7.44 -22.78
C ILE A 120 17.02 -6.27 -23.46
N PRO A 121 17.03 -6.20 -24.80
CA PRO A 121 16.31 -5.13 -25.51
C PRO A 121 14.82 -5.22 -25.23
N GLU A 122 14.15 -4.08 -25.17
CA GLU A 122 12.70 -3.97 -24.89
C GLU A 122 11.86 -4.81 -25.86
N GLU A 123 12.29 -4.92 -27.12
CA GLU A 123 11.65 -5.75 -28.14
C GLU A 123 11.62 -7.24 -27.77
N GLU A 124 12.73 -7.77 -27.24
CA GLU A 124 12.81 -9.18 -26.84
C GLU A 124 11.96 -9.44 -25.58
N LEU A 125 11.93 -8.48 -24.64
CA LEU A 125 11.04 -8.56 -23.48
C LEU A 125 9.56 -8.54 -23.90
N LEU A 126 9.19 -7.69 -24.86
CA LEU A 126 7.83 -7.63 -25.39
C LEU A 126 7.45 -8.93 -26.09
N ARG A 127 8.36 -9.51 -26.90
CA ARG A 127 8.14 -10.79 -27.56
C ARG A 127 7.86 -11.90 -26.54
N GLN A 128 8.69 -12.01 -25.51
CA GLN A 128 8.50 -12.99 -24.43
C GLN A 128 7.17 -12.80 -23.69
N GLN A 129 6.79 -11.55 -23.41
CA GLN A 129 5.50 -11.25 -22.80
C GLN A 129 4.33 -11.69 -23.69
N GLN A 130 4.39 -11.40 -24.99
CA GLN A 130 3.34 -11.78 -25.95
C GLN A 130 3.22 -13.30 -26.10
N GLU A 131 4.34 -14.02 -26.13
CA GLU A 131 4.36 -15.48 -26.18
C GLU A 131 3.71 -16.09 -24.94
N LEU A 132 4.02 -15.58 -23.74
CA LEU A 132 3.39 -16.00 -22.49
C LEU A 132 1.87 -15.75 -22.51
N PHE A 133 1.42 -14.60 -23.00
CA PHE A 133 0.00 -14.31 -23.12
C PHE A 133 -0.70 -15.21 -24.16
N ALA A 134 -0.05 -15.51 -25.28
CA ALA A 134 -0.60 -16.41 -26.29
C ALA A 134 -0.78 -17.83 -25.72
N LYS A 135 0.24 -18.34 -25.03
CA LYS A 135 0.20 -19.64 -24.38
C LYS A 135 -0.92 -19.73 -23.33
N ALA A 136 -1.05 -18.70 -22.49
CA ALA A 136 -2.11 -18.66 -21.47
C ALA A 136 -3.52 -18.68 -22.10
N ARG A 137 -3.73 -17.96 -23.21
CA ARG A 137 -5.02 -17.98 -23.94
C ARG A 137 -5.32 -19.35 -24.56
N GLU A 138 -4.32 -19.99 -25.15
CA GLU A 138 -4.47 -21.31 -25.74
C GLU A 138 -4.81 -22.36 -24.67
N GLU A 139 -4.14 -22.32 -23.53
CA GLU A 139 -4.41 -23.22 -22.41
C GLU A 139 -5.82 -23.00 -21.83
N GLN A 140 -6.26 -21.74 -21.67
CA GLN A 140 -7.63 -21.43 -21.26
C GLN A 140 -8.66 -21.96 -22.27
N ALA A 141 -8.45 -21.70 -23.57
CA ALA A 141 -9.35 -22.19 -24.61
C ALA A 141 -9.42 -23.72 -24.64
N ALA A 142 -8.29 -24.41 -24.43
CA ALA A 142 -8.25 -25.87 -24.35
C ALA A 142 -8.98 -26.39 -23.11
N GLN A 143 -8.81 -25.74 -21.96
CA GLN A 143 -9.54 -26.09 -20.73
C GLN A 143 -11.05 -25.86 -20.90
N GLU A 144 -11.47 -24.73 -21.47
CA GLU A 144 -12.88 -24.43 -21.76
C GLU A 144 -13.48 -25.45 -22.74
N GLN A 145 -12.75 -25.81 -23.80
CA GLN A 145 -13.17 -26.85 -24.73
C GLN A 145 -13.32 -28.21 -24.03
N ALA A 146 -12.34 -28.61 -23.22
CA ALA A 146 -12.40 -29.87 -22.47
C ALA A 146 -13.58 -29.89 -21.49
N GLN A 147 -13.85 -28.78 -20.80
CA GLN A 147 -15.02 -28.63 -19.93
C GLN A 147 -16.32 -28.73 -20.72
N TRP A 148 -16.41 -28.09 -21.88
CA TRP A 148 -17.58 -28.14 -22.74
C TRP A 148 -17.86 -29.57 -23.22
N TYR A 149 -16.83 -30.27 -23.70
CA TYR A 149 -16.95 -31.68 -24.10
C TYR A 149 -17.40 -32.59 -22.95
N ASN A 150 -16.82 -32.41 -21.75
CA ASN A 150 -17.21 -33.19 -20.58
C ASN A 150 -18.67 -32.92 -20.16
N LEU A 151 -19.12 -31.66 -20.22
CA LEU A 151 -20.50 -31.30 -19.92
C LEU A 151 -21.48 -31.90 -20.94
N GLN A 152 -21.14 -31.87 -22.23
CA GLN A 152 -21.96 -32.48 -23.28
C GLN A 152 -22.06 -34.00 -23.08
N ALA A 153 -20.94 -34.67 -22.80
CA ALA A 153 -20.91 -36.11 -22.55
C ALA A 153 -21.75 -36.49 -21.31
N SER A 154 -21.64 -35.72 -20.22
CA SER A 154 -22.44 -35.93 -19.02
C SER A 154 -23.94 -35.72 -19.26
N ALA A 155 -24.32 -34.75 -20.12
CA ALA A 155 -25.72 -34.53 -20.48
C ALA A 155 -26.31 -35.71 -21.29
N VAL A 156 -25.53 -36.27 -22.22
CA VAL A 156 -25.94 -37.46 -23.01
C VAL A 156 -26.05 -38.70 -22.13
N GLN A 157 -25.13 -38.90 -21.17
CA GLN A 157 -25.23 -39.99 -20.20
C GLN A 157 -26.49 -39.87 -19.34
N GLN A 158 -26.77 -38.68 -18.80
CA GLN A 158 -27.99 -38.46 -18.02
C GLN A 158 -29.26 -38.71 -18.83
N SER A 159 -29.33 -38.27 -20.10
CA SER A 159 -30.51 -38.54 -20.92
C SER A 159 -30.67 -40.03 -21.25
N ALA A 160 -29.57 -40.75 -21.50
CA ALA A 160 -29.58 -42.19 -21.71
C ALA A 160 -30.00 -42.96 -20.44
N GLU A 161 -29.52 -42.55 -19.26
CA GLU A 161 -29.94 -43.11 -17.97
C GLU A 161 -31.43 -42.88 -17.70
N LEU A 162 -31.93 -41.67 -17.98
CA LEU A 162 -33.36 -41.36 -17.85
C LEU A 162 -34.21 -42.22 -18.81
N MET A 163 -33.78 -42.38 -20.07
CA MET A 163 -34.45 -43.27 -21.02
C MET A 163 -34.44 -44.72 -20.56
N HIS A 164 -33.31 -45.20 -20.04
CA HIS A 164 -33.19 -46.56 -19.54
C HIS A 164 -34.08 -46.81 -18.33
N LYS A 165 -34.17 -45.83 -17.43
CA LYS A 165 -35.07 -45.89 -16.27
C LYS A 165 -36.54 -45.88 -16.67
N GLN A 166 -36.92 -45.07 -17.67
CA GLN A 166 -38.29 -45.01 -18.15
C GLN A 166 -38.73 -46.31 -18.85
N MET A 167 -37.83 -46.96 -19.61
CA MET A 167 -38.09 -48.30 -20.14
C MET A 167 -38.28 -49.36 -19.04
N GLN A 168 -37.55 -49.27 -17.93
CA GLN A 168 -37.74 -50.20 -16.80
C GLN A 168 -39.05 -49.96 -16.05
N GLU A 169 -39.53 -48.72 -15.99
CA GLU A 169 -40.84 -48.39 -15.40
C GLU A 169 -42.01 -48.85 -16.30
N ASP A 170 -41.88 -48.82 -17.64
CA ASP A 170 -42.92 -49.32 -18.57
C ASP A 170 -42.99 -50.87 -18.63
N ASP A 171 -41.90 -51.60 -18.36
CA ASP A 171 -41.88 -53.08 -18.31
C ASP A 171 -42.48 -53.65 -17.01
N ASP A 172 -42.52 -52.87 -15.91
CA ASP A 172 -43.10 -53.29 -14.62
C ASP A 172 -44.63 -53.08 -14.55
N ASP A 173 -45.24 -52.33 -15.49
CA ASP A 173 -46.70 -52.08 -15.55
C ASP A 173 -47.48 -53.11 -16.42
N GLU A 174 -46.80 -54.09 -17.04
CA GLU A 174 -47.44 -55.14 -17.86
C GLU A 174 -47.80 -56.43 -17.10
N ASP A 175 -47.58 -56.50 -15.78
CA ASP A 175 -47.73 -57.74 -14.97
C ASP A 175 -48.85 -57.67 -13.90
N ASP A 176 -49.94 -56.91 -14.13
CA ASP A 176 -51.17 -56.98 -13.32
C ASP A 176 -52.42 -57.26 -14.21
N GLU A 177 -52.48 -58.47 -14.80
CA GLU A 177 -53.72 -59.07 -15.31
C GLU A 177 -54.37 -59.96 -14.22
N TYR A 178 -55.58 -59.59 -13.78
CA TYR A 178 -56.56 -60.48 -13.15
C TYR A 178 -57.99 -60.19 -13.63
#